data_AF-A0AAV9CZC0-F1
#
_entry.id   AF-A0AAV9CZC0-F1
#
_cell.length_a   1.000
_cell.length_b   1.000
_cell.length_c   1.000
_cell.angle_alpha   90.00
_cell.angle_beta   90.00
_cell.angle_gamma   90.00
#
_symmetry.space_group_name_H-M   'P 1'
#
loop_
_entity.id
_entity.type
_entity.pdbx_description
1 polymer ?
#
loop_
_entity_poly.entity_id
_entity_poly.type
_entity_poly.pdbx_seq_one_letter_code
_entity_poly.pdbx_strand_id
1 'polypeptide(L)'
;MIYHKRDIRAIKAKNGGVFSKHEKKLDPEVPAVKSPKFYPADDVKTHVANRRKPKPTKLRASITLGMVFILMAGRFMGKRVIFLKQLGLGLLLITGVFIAMAN
;
A
#
# COMPACT_ATOMS: atom_id res chain seq x y z
N MET A 1 -4.96 25.42 -22.15
CA MET A 1 -3.67 24.67 -22.17
C MET A 1 -2.63 25.50 -21.43
N ILE A 2 -2.52 25.33 -20.10
CA ILE A 2 -1.69 26.19 -19.26
C ILE A 2 -0.35 25.50 -19.06
N TYR A 3 0.62 25.88 -19.90
CA TYR A 3 2.00 25.44 -19.78
C TYR A 3 2.53 25.88 -18.42
N HIS A 4 2.76 24.95 -17.50
CA HIS A 4 3.46 25.27 -16.26
C HIS A 4 4.89 25.68 -16.63
N LYS A 5 5.24 26.96 -16.45
CA LYS A 5 6.59 27.51 -16.72
C LYS A 5 7.71 26.85 -15.89
N ARG A 6 7.37 25.86 -15.06
CA ARG A 6 8.25 25.04 -14.22
C ARG A 6 8.26 23.55 -14.62
N ASP A 7 7.66 23.19 -15.76
CA ASP A 7 7.77 21.82 -16.25
C ASP A 7 9.24 21.48 -16.55
N ILE A 8 9.69 20.33 -16.07
CA ILE A 8 11.07 19.86 -16.15
C ILE A 8 11.59 19.92 -17.59
N ARG A 9 10.73 19.61 -18.58
CA ARG A 9 11.11 19.65 -20.00
C ARG A 9 11.28 21.07 -20.50
N ALA A 10 10.46 22.01 -20.02
CA ALA A 10 10.55 23.42 -20.36
C ALA A 10 11.80 24.08 -19.76
N ILE A 11 12.21 23.66 -18.56
CA ILE A 11 13.45 24.12 -17.90
C ILE A 11 14.67 23.63 -18.70
N LYS A 12 14.68 22.34 -19.08
CA LYS A 12 15.75 21.75 -19.89
C LYS A 12 15.92 22.45 -21.24
N ALA A 13 14.82 22.79 -21.91
CA ALA A 13 14.86 23.51 -23.19
C ALA A 13 15.45 24.92 -23.06
N LYS A 14 15.19 25.63 -21.96
CA LYS A 14 15.73 26.98 -21.71
C LYS A 14 17.23 26.98 -21.38
N ASN A 15 17.72 25.91 -20.77
CA ASN A 15 19.11 25.77 -20.34
C ASN A 15 19.95 24.99 -21.36
N GLY A 16 19.65 25.11 -22.66
CA GLY A 16 20.44 24.49 -23.73
C GLY A 16 20.49 22.96 -23.70
N GLY A 17 19.44 22.31 -23.17
CA GLY A 17 19.39 20.85 -23.03
C GLY A 17 19.98 20.31 -21.73
N VAL A 18 20.52 21.16 -20.86
CA VAL A 18 21.19 20.77 -19.61
C VAL A 18 20.35 21.16 -18.41
N PHE A 19 20.18 20.25 -17.45
CA PHE A 19 19.50 20.57 -16.18
C PHE A 19 20.44 21.38 -15.29
N SER A 20 19.95 22.45 -14.65
CA SER A 20 20.72 23.16 -13.62
C SER A 20 21.05 22.18 -12.50
N LYS A 21 22.32 21.78 -12.41
CA LYS A 21 22.83 21.03 -11.26
C LYS A 21 23.07 22.06 -10.17
N HIS A 22 22.27 22.01 -9.10
CA HIS A 22 22.74 22.55 -7.85
C HIS A 22 23.86 21.63 -7.39
N GLU A 23 25.10 22.13 -7.45
CA GLU A 23 26.19 21.45 -6.76
C GLU A 23 25.76 21.31 -5.30
N LYS A 24 25.76 20.07 -4.82
CA LYS A 24 25.43 19.79 -3.44
C LYS A 24 26.52 20.49 -2.64
N LYS A 25 26.17 21.63 -2.04
CA LYS A 25 27.04 22.33 -1.09
C LYS A 25 27.50 21.27 -0.12
N LEU A 26 28.82 21.04 -0.05
CA LEU A 26 29.43 20.06 0.84
C LEU A 26 28.72 20.16 2.18
N ASP A 27 27.97 19.11 2.54
CA ASP A 27 27.28 19.04 3.82
C ASP A 27 28.37 19.32 4.89
N PRO A 28 28.14 20.21 5.87
CA PRO A 28 29.12 20.41 6.93
C PRO A 28 29.45 19.05 7.53
N GLU A 29 30.75 18.78 7.71
CA GLU A 29 31.28 17.47 8.11
C GLU A 29 30.42 16.85 9.20
N VAL A 30 29.60 15.85 8.83
CA VAL A 30 28.85 15.07 9.79
C VAL A 30 29.89 14.44 10.70
N PRO A 31 29.86 14.66 12.03
CA PRO A 31 30.86 14.10 12.92
C PRO A 31 30.91 12.60 12.68
N ALA A 32 32.11 12.10 12.36
CA ALA A 32 32.35 10.72 11.95
C ALA A 32 31.56 9.77 12.85
N VAL A 33 30.53 9.14 12.28
CA VAL A 33 29.70 8.16 12.97
C VAL A 33 30.65 7.05 13.42
N LYS A 34 30.89 6.97 14.74
CA LYS A 34 31.78 5.99 15.35
C LYS A 34 31.34 4.60 14.87
N SER A 35 32.29 3.83 14.34
CA SER A 35 32.03 2.48 13.87
C SER A 35 31.50 1.64 15.04
N PRO A 36 30.47 0.79 14.81
CA PRO A 36 29.96 -0.10 15.84
C PRO A 36 31.12 -0.97 16.34
N LYS A 37 31.27 -1.05 17.67
CA LYS A 37 32.41 -1.72 18.30
C LYS A 37 32.42 -3.25 18.10
N PHE A 38 31.31 -3.80 17.63
CA PHE A 38 31.08 -5.23 17.50
C PHE A 38 30.49 -5.55 16.14
N TYR A 39 31.13 -6.48 15.41
CA TYR A 39 30.59 -7.06 14.18
C TYR A 39 29.74 -8.29 14.54
N PRO A 40 28.59 -8.52 13.88
CA PRO A 40 27.86 -9.77 14.05
C PRO A 40 28.78 -10.95 13.68
N ALA A 41 28.78 -12.00 14.50
CA ALA A 41 29.62 -13.18 14.31
C ALA A 41 29.23 -13.99 13.07
N ASP A 42 27.96 -13.89 12.65
CA ASP A 42 27.39 -14.55 11.48
C ASP A 42 26.89 -13.53 10.46
N ASP A 43 27.01 -13.86 9.18
CA ASP A 43 26.46 -13.07 8.08
C ASP A 43 24.94 -13.30 7.97
N VAL A 44 24.19 -12.64 8.85
CA VAL A 44 22.73 -12.72 8.88
C VAL A 44 22.16 -11.85 7.76
N LYS A 45 21.61 -12.51 6.74
CA LYS A 45 20.94 -11.83 5.63
C LYS A 45 19.84 -10.91 6.16
N THR A 46 20.04 -9.61 6.01
CA THR A 46 19.05 -8.61 6.40
C THR A 46 17.81 -8.74 5.52
N HIS A 47 16.63 -8.72 6.15
CA HIS A 47 15.37 -8.80 5.41
C HIS A 47 15.18 -7.54 4.56
N VAL A 48 15.03 -7.71 3.25
CA VAL A 48 14.79 -6.60 2.33
C VAL A 48 13.43 -5.98 2.64
N ALA A 49 13.39 -4.66 2.86
CA ALA A 49 12.15 -3.95 3.13
C ALA A 49 11.14 -4.16 2.00
N ASN A 50 10.02 -4.83 2.30
CA ASN A 50 8.95 -5.06 1.34
C ASN A 50 8.18 -3.75 1.09
N ARG A 51 8.35 -3.18 -0.10
CA ARG A 51 7.68 -1.93 -0.52
C ARG A 51 6.25 -2.15 -1.05
N ARG A 52 5.72 -3.38 -1.00
CA ARG A 52 4.36 -3.69 -1.47
C ARG A 52 3.34 -3.06 -0.52
N LYS A 53 2.57 -2.11 -1.03
CA LYS A 53 1.40 -1.58 -0.34
C LYS A 53 0.22 -2.52 -0.55
N PRO A 54 -0.58 -2.83 0.49
CA PRO A 54 -1.82 -3.58 0.32
C PRO A 54 -2.74 -2.78 -0.59
N LYS A 55 -3.16 -3.38 -1.71
CA LYS A 55 -4.14 -2.79 -2.61
C LYS A 55 -5.51 -3.30 -2.20
N PRO A 56 -6.53 -2.43 -2.11
CA PRO A 56 -7.89 -2.89 -1.85
C PRO A 56 -8.35 -3.80 -3.00
N THR A 57 -9.01 -4.90 -2.64
CA THR A 57 -9.51 -5.90 -3.58
C THR A 57 -10.57 -5.26 -4.48
N LYS A 58 -10.57 -5.54 -5.78
CA LYS A 58 -11.66 -5.11 -6.67
C LYS A 58 -12.81 -6.12 -6.57
N LEU A 59 -14.03 -5.64 -6.37
CA LEU A 59 -15.21 -6.50 -6.41
C LEU A 59 -15.57 -6.89 -7.83
N ARG A 60 -16.17 -8.08 -7.99
CA ARG A 60 -16.79 -8.50 -9.25
C ARG A 60 -18.14 -7.80 -9.39
N ALA A 61 -18.59 -7.54 -10.61
CA ALA A 61 -19.85 -6.84 -10.88
C ALA A 61 -21.09 -7.54 -10.27
N SER A 62 -21.05 -8.86 -10.13
CA SER A 62 -22.14 -9.63 -9.50
C SER A 62 -22.24 -9.41 -8.00
N ILE A 63 -21.23 -8.85 -7.33
CA ILE A 63 -21.21 -8.65 -5.88
C ILE A 63 -21.81 -7.28 -5.59
N THR A 64 -23.14 -7.23 -5.48
CA THR A 64 -23.89 -6.02 -5.14
C THR A 64 -24.30 -6.03 -3.66
N LEU A 65 -24.41 -4.84 -3.07
CA LEU A 65 -24.97 -4.65 -1.72
C LEU A 65 -26.36 -5.31 -1.63
N GLY A 66 -26.60 -6.07 -0.56
CA GLY A 66 -27.85 -6.80 -0.32
C GLY A 66 -27.91 -8.20 -0.94
N MET A 67 -26.91 -8.62 -1.72
CA MET A 67 -26.90 -9.97 -2.29
C MET A 67 -26.58 -11.04 -1.23
N VAL A 68 -27.20 -12.22 -1.39
CA VAL A 68 -26.98 -13.39 -0.52
C VAL A 68 -25.84 -14.24 -1.07
N PHE A 69 -24.93 -14.63 -0.18
CA PHE A 69 -23.79 -15.50 -0.46
C PHE A 69 -23.85 -16.77 0.38
N ILE A 70 -23.24 -17.83 -0.15
CA ILE A 70 -22.90 -19.04 0.61
C ILE A 70 -21.40 -19.03 0.80
N LEU A 71 -20.94 -18.99 2.05
CA LEU A 71 -19.52 -19.06 2.36
C LEU A 71 -19.03 -20.50 2.22
N MET A 72 -17.98 -20.70 1.44
CA MET A 72 -17.39 -22.02 1.23
C MET A 72 -16.25 -22.35 2.21
N ALA A 73 -15.70 -21.35 2.91
CA ALA A 73 -14.60 -21.53 3.87
C ALA A 73 -14.76 -20.64 5.12
N GLY A 74 -14.15 -21.05 6.23
CA GLY A 74 -14.15 -20.32 7.52
C GLY A 74 -15.25 -20.73 8.51
N ARG A 75 -15.39 -20.00 9.62
CA ARG A 75 -16.34 -20.34 10.71
C ARG A 75 -17.81 -20.38 10.27
N PHE A 76 -18.17 -19.60 9.24
CA PHE A 76 -19.54 -19.47 8.75
C PHE A 76 -19.80 -20.24 7.45
N MET A 77 -19.03 -21.30 7.19
CA MET A 77 -19.22 -22.19 6.03
C MET A 77 -20.64 -22.74 5.93
N GLY A 78 -21.15 -22.84 4.70
CA GLY A 78 -22.48 -23.38 4.38
C GLY A 78 -23.65 -22.48 4.77
N LYS A 79 -23.42 -21.38 5.49
CA LYS A 79 -24.46 -20.43 5.89
C LYS A 79 -24.79 -19.46 4.76
N ARG A 80 -26.06 -19.08 4.67
CA ARG A 80 -26.53 -17.98 3.82
C ARG A 80 -26.33 -16.65 4.55
N VAL A 81 -25.64 -15.71 3.91
CA VAL A 81 -25.18 -14.47 4.53
C VAL A 81 -25.38 -13.30 3.55
N ILE A 82 -25.75 -12.11 4.02
CA ILE A 82 -26.09 -10.93 3.21
C ILE A 82 -24.91 -9.96 3.20
N PHE A 83 -24.48 -9.53 2.02
CA PHE A 83 -23.39 -8.55 1.90
C PHE A 83 -23.86 -7.12 2.15
N LEU A 84 -23.11 -6.38 2.97
CA LEU A 84 -23.35 -4.96 3.22
C LEU A 84 -22.38 -4.09 2.41
N LYS A 85 -21.11 -4.05 2.82
CA LYS A 85 -20.14 -3.11 2.26
C LYS A 85 -18.75 -3.70 2.28
N GLN A 86 -17.91 -3.23 1.37
CA GLN A 86 -16.49 -3.54 1.41
C GLN A 86 -15.76 -2.66 2.42
N LEU A 87 -14.93 -3.27 3.27
CA LEU A 87 -14.06 -2.58 4.20
C LEU A 87 -12.79 -2.06 3.50
N GLY A 88 -12.12 -1.07 4.08
CA GLY A 88 -10.93 -0.44 3.49
C GLY A 88 -9.76 -1.39 3.23
N LEU A 89 -9.71 -2.53 3.94
CA LEU A 89 -8.71 -3.58 3.77
C LEU A 89 -9.03 -4.57 2.65
N GLY A 90 -10.16 -4.39 1.94
CA GLY A 90 -10.57 -5.26 0.83
C GLY A 90 -11.43 -6.46 1.24
N LEU A 91 -11.79 -6.56 2.53
CA LEU A 91 -12.70 -7.58 3.08
C LEU A 91 -14.17 -7.19 2.89
N LEU A 92 -15.06 -8.17 2.94
CA LEU A 92 -16.51 -7.98 2.83
C LEU A 92 -17.11 -7.93 4.25
N LEU A 93 -17.88 -6.89 4.56
CA LEU A 93 -18.76 -6.87 5.72
C LEU A 93 -20.05 -7.62 5.37
N ILE A 94 -20.35 -8.67 6.12
CA ILE A 94 -21.44 -9.60 5.82
C ILE A 94 -22.28 -9.82 7.09
N THR A 95 -23.61 -9.90 6.98
CA THR A 95 -24.52 -10.19 8.09
C THR A 95 -25.27 -11.50 7.87
N GLY A 96 -25.31 -12.36 8.88
CA GLY A 96 -26.17 -13.54 8.85
C GLY A 96 -27.58 -13.20 9.29
N VAL A 97 -28.58 -13.94 8.80
CA VAL A 97 -29.92 -13.94 9.43
C VAL A 97 -29.74 -14.63 10.79
N PHE A 98 -29.68 -13.83 11.85
CA PHE A 98 -29.58 -14.34 13.21
C PHE A 98 -30.96 -14.82 13.66
N ILE A 99 -31.31 -16.05 13.28
CA ILE A 99 -32.44 -16.74 13.93
C ILE A 99 -31.87 -17.23 15.26
N ALA A 100 -32.15 -16.50 16.33
CA ALA A 100 -31.91 -16.96 17.68
C ALA A 100 -32.79 -18.18 17.93
N MET A 101 -32.25 -19.39 17.75
CA MET A 101 -32.84 -20.59 18.32
C MET A 101 -32.32 -20.71 19.75
N ALA A 102 -32.97 -20.01 20.66
CA ALA A 102 -33.04 -20.38 22.06
C ALA A 102 -34.23 -21.33 22.22
N ASN A 103 -33.96 -22.54 22.70
CA ASN A 103 -34.85 -23.43 23.44
C ASN A 103 -33.97 -24.27 24.35
#